data_AF-A0A6A8LWY7-F1
#
_entry.id   AF-A0A6A8LWY7-F1
#
_cell.length_a   1.000
_cell.length_b   1.000
_cell.length_c   1.000
_cell.angle_alpha   90.00
_cell.angle_beta   90.00
_cell.angle_gamma   90.00
#
_symmetry.space_group_name_H-M   'P 1'
#
loop_
_entity.id
_entity.type
_entity.pdbx_description
1 polymer ?
#
loop_
_entity_poly.entity_id
_entity_poly.type
_entity_poly.pdbx_seq_one_letter_code
_entity_poly.pdbx_strand_id
1 'polypeptide(L)'
;MSIGRIDSFIDIYIERDMKRGILTEKEAQELIDQFTMKLRMVCFIRTPAYNSLFSGNPIWATLSIAGMGLDGRHHVTKTSYRFLNTLHNMGAAPEPNITLLWSDRL
;
A
#
# COMPACT_ATOMS: atom_id res chain seq x y z
N MET A 1 -4.16 -12.68 2.86
CA MET A 1 -2.71 -12.90 2.62
C MET A 1 -2.06 -11.54 2.59
N SER A 2 -1.61 -11.05 3.75
CA SER A 2 -1.15 -9.66 3.88
C SER A 2 0.17 -9.43 3.15
N ILE A 3 0.33 -8.22 2.57
CA ILE A 3 1.60 -7.81 1.95
C ILE A 3 2.60 -7.29 3.00
N GLY A 4 2.10 -6.80 4.14
CA GLY A 4 2.92 -6.32 5.26
C GLY A 4 3.18 -4.82 5.21
N ARG A 5 4.32 -4.39 5.74
CA ARG A 5 4.73 -2.98 5.82
C ARG A 5 5.89 -2.71 4.86
N ILE A 6 5.56 -2.15 3.70
CA ILE A 6 6.52 -2.04 2.57
C ILE A 6 6.70 -0.61 2.07
N ASP A 7 5.91 0.36 2.54
CA ASP A 7 5.94 1.75 2.07
C ASP A 7 7.30 2.42 2.30
N SER A 8 7.82 2.41 3.53
CA SER A 8 9.11 3.01 3.83
C SER A 8 10.27 2.25 3.16
N PHE A 9 10.13 0.93 2.99
CA PHE A 9 11.14 0.10 2.33
C PHE A 9 11.24 0.43 0.84
N ILE A 10 10.10 0.51 0.13
CA ILE A 10 10.05 0.88 -1.29
C ILE A 10 10.53 2.31 -1.49
N ASP A 11 10.20 3.23 -0.57
CA ASP A 11 10.61 4.63 -0.66
C ASP A 11 12.13 4.82 -0.73
N ILE A 12 12.91 3.94 -0.09
CA ILE A 12 14.39 3.96 -0.17
C ILE A 12 14.86 3.89 -1.64
N TYR A 13 14.22 3.06 -2.45
CA TYR A 13 14.58 2.87 -3.85
C TYR A 13 14.05 4.01 -4.73
N ILE A 14 12.79 4.42 -4.51
CA ILE A 14 12.19 5.52 -5.26
C ILE A 14 12.98 6.82 -5.02
N GLU A 15 13.28 7.16 -3.78
CA GLU A 15 14.00 8.39 -3.45
C GLU A 15 15.44 8.37 -4.00
N ARG A 16 16.11 7.21 -3.97
CA ARG A 16 17.43 7.04 -4.60
C ARG A 16 17.35 7.31 -6.10
N ASP A 17 16.38 6.74 -6.78
CA ASP A 17 16.28 6.83 -8.25
C ASP A 17 15.81 8.21 -8.70
N MET A 18 14.95 8.88 -7.91
CA MET A 18 14.62 10.30 -8.10
C MET A 18 15.85 11.20 -7.97
N LYS A 19 16.70 11.00 -6.95
CA LYS A 19 17.93 11.78 -6.78
C LYS A 19 18.93 11.61 -7.92
N ARG A 20 18.89 10.46 -8.60
CA ARG A 20 19.74 10.17 -9.76
C ARG A 20 19.13 10.62 -11.08
N GLY A 21 17.92 11.19 -11.06
CA GLY A 21 17.19 11.58 -12.26
C GLY A 21 16.73 10.38 -13.11
N ILE A 22 16.62 9.18 -12.52
CA ILE A 22 16.17 7.96 -13.19
C ILE A 22 14.63 7.90 -13.21
N LEU A 23 13.98 8.39 -12.16
CA LEU A 23 12.53 8.46 -12.04
C LEU A 23 12.07 9.88 -11.78
N THR A 24 10.97 10.26 -12.42
CA THR A 24 10.15 11.41 -12.06
C THR A 24 9.12 11.03 -10.99
N GLU A 25 8.52 12.02 -10.32
CA GLU A 25 7.43 11.77 -9.36
C GLU A 25 6.23 11.08 -10.02
N LYS A 26 5.92 11.43 -11.29
CA LYS A 26 4.83 10.83 -12.04
C LYS A 26 5.08 9.35 -12.31
N GLU A 27 6.30 8.98 -12.73
CA GLU A 27 6.68 7.59 -12.97
C GLU A 27 6.71 6.79 -11.65
N ALA A 28 7.17 7.39 -10.55
CA ALA A 28 7.11 6.77 -9.24
C ALA A 28 5.68 6.47 -8.80
N GLN A 29 4.75 7.42 -8.97
CA GLN A 29 3.33 7.20 -8.69
C GLN A 29 2.74 6.13 -9.60
N GLU A 30 3.08 6.13 -10.89
CA GLU A 30 2.60 5.12 -11.84
C GLU A 30 3.01 3.70 -11.43
N LEU A 31 4.25 3.52 -10.95
CA LEU A 31 4.71 2.23 -10.42
C LEU A 31 3.90 1.79 -9.19
N ILE A 32 3.59 2.71 -8.27
CA ILE A 32 2.76 2.43 -7.09
C ILE A 32 1.32 2.12 -7.49
N ASP A 33 0.76 2.82 -8.48
CA ASP A 33 -0.57 2.58 -9.02
C ASP A 33 -0.64 1.18 -9.68
N GLN A 34 0.33 0.84 -10.53
CA GLN A 34 0.41 -0.47 -11.18
C GLN A 34 0.60 -1.62 -10.17
N PHE A 35 1.44 -1.43 -9.15
CA PHE A 35 1.61 -2.39 -8.07
C PHE A 35 0.30 -2.61 -7.29
N THR A 36 -0.35 -1.52 -6.90
CA THR A 36 -1.62 -1.56 -6.17
C THR A 36 -2.74 -2.17 -7.02
N MET A 37 -2.75 -1.90 -8.33
CA MET A 37 -3.67 -2.53 -9.28
C MET A 37 -3.51 -4.07 -9.27
N LYS A 38 -2.28 -4.59 -9.15
CA LYS A 38 -2.08 -6.05 -9.04
C LYS A 38 -2.60 -6.62 -7.72
N LEU A 39 -2.46 -5.89 -6.61
CA LEU A 39 -3.07 -6.30 -5.35
C LEU A 39 -4.60 -6.36 -5.42
N ARG A 40 -5.23 -5.45 -6.18
CA ARG A 40 -6.68 -5.45 -6.46
C ARG A 40 -7.17 -6.63 -7.30
N MET A 41 -6.27 -7.33 -8.00
CA MET A 41 -6.61 -8.42 -8.91
C MET A 41 -6.47 -9.81 -8.29
N VAL A 42 -5.91 -9.92 -7.08
CA VAL A 42 -5.76 -11.22 -6.41
C VAL A 42 -7.14 -11.82 -6.16
N CYS A 43 -7.34 -13.05 -6.60
CA CYS A 43 -8.59 -13.78 -6.39
C CYS A 43 -8.27 -15.24 -6.11
N PHE A 44 -9.10 -15.87 -5.28
CA PHE A 44 -9.02 -17.30 -5.00
C PHE A 44 -10.38 -17.93 -5.22
N ILE A 45 -10.40 -19.14 -5.79
CA ILE A 45 -11.64 -19.92 -5.86
C ILE A 45 -12.05 -20.33 -4.44
N ARG A 46 -13.32 -20.09 -4.09
CA ARG A 46 -13.89 -20.34 -2.77
C ARG A 46 -15.15 -21.20 -2.86
N THR A 47 -15.40 -22.01 -1.83
CA THR A 47 -16.63 -22.79 -1.71
C THR A 47 -17.79 -21.90 -1.23
N PRO A 48 -19.05 -22.28 -1.49
CA PRO A 48 -20.20 -21.55 -0.95
C PRO A 48 -20.18 -21.39 0.58
N ALA A 49 -19.75 -22.42 1.31
CA ALA A 49 -19.63 -22.38 2.77
C ALA A 49 -18.57 -21.37 3.26
N TYR A 50 -17.49 -21.16 2.51
CA TYR A 50 -16.52 -20.11 2.81
C TYR A 50 -17.15 -18.73 2.59
N ASN A 51 -17.84 -18.53 1.46
CA ASN A 51 -18.45 -17.24 1.12
C ASN A 51 -19.58 -16.83 2.07
N SER A 52 -20.28 -17.78 2.70
CA SER A 52 -21.29 -17.46 3.73
C SER A 52 -20.68 -16.96 5.04
N LEU A 53 -19.41 -17.30 5.33
CA LEU A 53 -18.68 -16.81 6.50
C LEU A 53 -17.87 -15.55 6.19
N PHE A 54 -17.33 -15.45 4.97
CA PHE A 54 -16.46 -14.37 4.52
C PHE A 54 -17.03 -13.73 3.25
N SER A 55 -18.02 -12.87 3.43
CA SER A 55 -18.71 -12.18 2.34
C SER A 55 -17.82 -11.14 1.64
N GLY A 56 -18.10 -10.87 0.36
CA GLY A 56 -17.43 -9.79 -0.38
C GLY A 56 -16.11 -10.16 -1.04
N ASN A 57 -15.81 -11.47 -1.17
CA ASN A 57 -14.59 -12.00 -1.76
C ASN A 57 -13.29 -11.36 -1.20
N PRO A 58 -13.10 -11.36 0.14
CA PRO A 58 -11.96 -10.69 0.75
C PRO A 58 -10.66 -11.45 0.50
N ILE A 59 -9.58 -10.70 0.34
CA ILE A 59 -8.21 -11.23 0.25
C ILE A 59 -7.41 -10.88 1.50
N TRP A 60 -7.70 -9.72 2.09
CA TRP A 60 -6.89 -9.06 3.09
C TRP A 60 -5.44 -8.97 2.63
N ALA A 61 -5.22 -8.34 1.48
CA ALA A 61 -3.89 -7.94 1.03
C ALA A 61 -3.42 -6.73 1.85
N THR A 62 -3.36 -6.90 3.17
CA THR A 62 -3.19 -5.81 4.13
C THR A 62 -1.84 -5.16 3.96
N LEU A 63 -1.88 -3.84 3.73
CA LEU A 63 -0.74 -2.95 3.58
C LEU A 63 -0.71 -2.02 4.79
N SER A 64 0.25 -2.24 5.68
CA SER A 64 0.52 -1.32 6.78
C SER A 64 1.42 -0.19 6.30
N ILE A 65 1.06 1.06 6.61
CA ILE A 65 1.85 2.25 6.26
C ILE A 65 2.03 3.18 7.46
N ALA A 66 2.94 4.16 7.33
CA ALA A 66 3.23 5.16 8.35
C ALA A 66 3.83 4.54 9.63
N GLY A 67 3.49 5.05 10.82
CA GLY A 67 3.98 4.59 12.12
C GLY A 67 5.23 5.30 12.63
N MET A 68 5.66 4.92 13.82
CA MET A 68 6.85 5.44 14.50
C MET A 68 7.90 4.34 14.69
N GLY A 69 9.17 4.73 14.64
CA GLY A 69 10.31 3.88 15.01
C GLY A 69 10.51 3.88 16.52
N LEU A 70 11.19 2.84 17.03
CA LEU A 70 11.60 2.77 18.44
C LEU A 70 12.60 3.86 18.81
N ASP A 71 13.28 4.44 17.82
CA ASP A 71 14.17 5.60 17.96
C ASP A 71 13.44 6.94 18.03
N GLY A 72 12.10 6.94 17.96
CA GLY A 72 11.26 8.13 18.05
C GLY A 72 11.04 8.87 16.73
N ARG A 73 11.65 8.47 15.62
CA ARG A 73 11.39 9.07 14.30
C ARG A 73 10.14 8.48 13.66
N HIS A 74 9.44 9.25 12.83
CA HIS A 74 8.34 8.69 12.04
C HIS A 74 8.86 7.83 10.88
N HIS A 75 8.01 6.91 10.44
CA HIS A 75 8.22 6.09 9.25
C HIS A 75 7.31 6.51 8.08
N VAL A 76 6.54 7.60 8.25
CA VAL A 76 5.83 8.25 7.13
C VAL A 76 6.85 8.66 6.07
N THR A 77 6.59 8.26 4.82
CA THR A 77 7.39 8.63 3.66
C THR A 77 6.51 9.19 2.54
N LYS A 78 7.11 9.71 1.47
CA LYS A 78 6.36 10.11 0.28
C LYS A 78 5.58 8.93 -0.29
N THR A 79 6.16 7.73 -0.28
CA THR A 79 5.49 6.51 -0.73
C THR A 79 4.26 6.14 0.11
N SER A 80 4.22 6.45 1.41
CA SER A 80 2.99 6.31 2.21
C SER A 80 1.83 7.11 1.59
N TYR A 81 2.09 8.35 1.16
CA TYR A 81 1.12 9.18 0.46
C TYR A 81 0.83 8.69 -0.96
N ARG A 82 1.83 8.18 -1.71
CA ARG A 82 1.60 7.59 -3.04
C ARG A 82 0.63 6.43 -2.97
N PHE A 83 0.74 5.57 -1.94
CA PHE A 83 -0.22 4.49 -1.71
C PHE A 83 -1.63 5.01 -1.40
N LEU A 84 -1.76 6.02 -0.55
CA LEU A 84 -3.07 6.64 -0.28
C LEU A 84 -3.66 7.30 -1.54
N ASN A 85 -2.81 7.92 -2.37
CA ASN A 85 -3.21 8.57 -3.60
C ASN A 85 -3.75 7.60 -4.66
N THR A 86 -3.49 6.30 -4.54
CA THR A 86 -4.12 5.27 -5.39
C THR A 86 -5.65 5.26 -5.26
N LEU A 87 -6.19 5.64 -4.10
CA LEU A 87 -7.63 5.78 -3.86
C LEU A 87 -8.22 6.96 -4.65
N HIS A 88 -7.40 7.96 -4.98
CA HIS A 88 -7.79 9.08 -5.82
C HIS A 88 -7.59 8.73 -7.31
N ASN A 89 -6.40 8.28 -7.70
CA ASN A 89 -6.04 8.01 -9.09
C ASN A 89 -6.86 6.88 -9.71
N MET A 90 -7.11 5.81 -8.96
CA MET A 90 -7.80 4.60 -9.46
C MET A 90 -9.15 4.36 -8.77
N GLY A 91 -9.65 5.34 -8.01
CA GLY A 91 -10.87 5.24 -7.24
C GLY A 91 -10.77 4.34 -6.00
N ALA A 92 -11.81 4.42 -5.16
CA ALA A 92 -11.94 3.65 -3.94
C ALA A 92 -12.00 2.14 -4.25
N ALA A 93 -11.27 1.35 -3.46
CA ALA A 93 -11.28 -0.11 -3.53
C ALA A 93 -11.11 -0.72 -2.15
N PRO A 94 -11.68 -1.92 -1.91
CA PRO A 94 -11.51 -2.63 -0.63
C PRO A 94 -10.12 -3.26 -0.47
N GLU A 95 -9.41 -3.49 -1.59
CA GLU A 95 -8.05 -4.03 -1.61
C GLU A 95 -7.09 -3.04 -2.30
N PRO A 96 -5.80 -3.00 -1.92
CA PRO A 96 -5.28 -3.59 -0.69
C PRO A 96 -5.97 -2.99 0.54
N ASN A 97 -6.13 -3.79 1.58
CA ASN A 97 -6.62 -3.31 2.87
C ASN A 97 -5.57 -2.38 3.51
N ILE A 98 -5.65 -1.07 3.25
CA ILE A 98 -4.67 -0.08 3.74
C ILE A 98 -4.93 0.19 5.23
N THR A 99 -3.93 -0.10 6.06
CA THR A 99 -3.98 0.11 7.52
C THR A 99 -2.96 1.16 7.92
N LEU A 100 -3.44 2.25 8.53
CA LEU A 100 -2.58 3.29 9.09
C LEU A 100 -2.06 2.86 10.46
N LEU A 101 -0.74 2.82 10.61
CA LEU A 101 -0.12 2.68 11.93
C LEU A 101 -0.14 4.05 12.62
N TRP A 102 -1.25 4.33 13.31
CA TRP A 102 -1.51 5.60 13.97
C TRP A 102 -0.61 5.84 15.19
N SER A 103 -0.28 7.11 15.45
CA SER A 103 0.34 7.59 16.68
C SER A 103 -0.02 9.06 16.88
N ASP A 104 -0.22 9.50 18.12
CA ASP A 104 -0.48 10.92 18.44
C ASP A 104 0.70 11.87 18.12
N ARG A 105 1.83 11.31 17.66
CA ARG A 105 3.04 12.05 17.25
C ARG A 105 3.17 12.20 15.73
N LEU A 106 2.16 11.80 14.96
CA LEU A 106 2.11 11.86 13.49
C LEU A 106 1.15 12.96 13.00
#